data_AF-A0A9J6D9Z8-F1
#
_entry.id   AF-A0A9J6D9Z8-F1
#
_cell.length_a   1.000
_cell.length_b   1.000
_cell.length_c   1.000
_cell.angle_alpha   90.00
_cell.angle_beta   90.00
_cell.angle_gamma   90.00
#
_symmetry.space_group_name_H-M   'P 1'
#
loop_
_entity.id
_entity.type
_entity.pdbx_description
1 polymer ?
#
loop_
_entity_poly.entity_id
_entity_poly.type
_entity_poly.pdbx_seq_one_letter_code
_entity_poly.pdbx_strand_id
1 'polypeptide(L)'
;MEKLLLNPWTPPANYDYPATGKRNLKFQPHWVDHYAWLVYSEKLQGALCKYCVVIASECAGKGEQQRLGCFVTKEVTNHKKSMDAFKSHASSSYHAMSTTLSENFLAVRSRSQHDILTQLDHGLKKQAEENRKNLLPIIETTLFCGRQEVPLHGTDDSGPINMSEVLPFKNDGNFRALLRMRAKCGGATLRAHMETSPANALYTSQKIQNELITLCGKIIQRKIVENVSSGSCFSVLADEATDISRTAYISLCVRYVGHDTSGVPILKEDFVDFVPVYDLTGKALASTILNSLRGHGFNLNLLCGQGYDGAASMSGHLNGVQAFIRQTAPKALYVHCSAHSLNLALLHACKLPSIRNCLGTVSSTCTFVRASPQMMNQLRDKVEDLTQEKRKSVLSFCQTRWVESHDALQRFLELYVPIVQFLEYLEEEAASYDTSSKASQLLNAITKPEFVVSLQICSDLFSLTLPLCKFLQKIDCDLAQECDHVKNVIDVLSTKRASAETEFN
;
A
#
# COMPACT_ATOMS: atom_id res chain seq x y z
N MET A 1 -20.45 53.10 1.40
CA MET A 1 -19.52 52.89 0.27
C MET A 1 -20.30 52.68 -1.04
N GLU A 2 -21.02 51.56 -1.21
CA GLU A 2 -21.81 51.23 -2.42
C GLU A 2 -22.73 52.37 -2.93
N LYS A 3 -23.58 52.92 -2.06
CA LYS A 3 -24.49 54.03 -2.42
C LYS A 3 -23.75 55.27 -2.95
N LEU A 4 -22.57 55.58 -2.42
CA LEU A 4 -21.78 56.75 -2.83
C LEU A 4 -21.09 56.55 -4.19
N LEU A 5 -20.77 55.29 -4.53
CA LEU A 5 -20.13 54.93 -5.80
C LEU A 5 -21.15 54.83 -6.95
N LEU A 6 -22.32 54.24 -6.68
CA LEU A 6 -23.38 54.01 -7.67
C LEU A 6 -24.32 55.21 -7.81
N ASN A 7 -24.72 55.82 -6.69
CA ASN A 7 -25.74 56.86 -6.64
C ASN A 7 -25.24 58.09 -5.87
N PRO A 8 -24.17 58.77 -6.33
CA PRO A 8 -23.77 60.05 -5.76
C PRO A 8 -24.88 61.08 -5.96
N TRP A 9 -24.95 62.09 -5.09
CA TRP A 9 -25.91 63.18 -5.24
C TRP A 9 -25.68 63.90 -6.57
N THR A 10 -26.77 64.10 -7.31
CA THR A 10 -26.78 64.85 -8.57
C THR A 10 -27.56 66.16 -8.38
N PRO A 11 -27.03 67.29 -8.84
CA PRO A 11 -27.74 68.57 -8.79
C PRO A 11 -29.06 68.50 -9.58
N PRO A 12 -30.17 69.07 -9.06
CA PRO A 12 -31.38 69.29 -9.85
C PRO A 12 -31.09 70.11 -11.12
N ALA A 13 -31.89 69.95 -12.18
CA ALA A 13 -31.67 70.64 -13.46
C ALA A 13 -31.58 72.18 -13.36
N ASN A 14 -32.20 72.76 -12.32
CA ASN A 14 -32.23 74.20 -12.05
C ASN A 14 -31.29 74.62 -10.90
N TYR A 15 -30.31 73.79 -10.54
CA TYR A 15 -29.39 74.09 -9.44
C TYR A 15 -28.47 75.27 -9.79
N ASP A 16 -28.44 76.29 -8.94
CA ASP A 16 -27.56 77.45 -9.12
C ASP A 16 -26.19 77.19 -8.49
N TYR A 17 -25.21 76.86 -9.34
CA TYR A 17 -23.84 76.66 -8.87
C TYR A 17 -23.22 77.98 -8.39
N PRO A 18 -22.56 78.00 -7.22
CA PRO A 18 -21.91 79.19 -6.73
C PRO A 18 -20.77 79.62 -7.65
N ALA A 19 -20.69 80.94 -7.84
CA ALA A 19 -19.64 81.56 -8.65
C ALA A 19 -18.37 81.72 -7.81
N THR A 20 -17.22 81.35 -8.37
CA THR A 20 -15.94 81.39 -7.65
C THR A 20 -14.96 82.39 -8.29
N GLY A 21 -14.35 83.25 -7.47
CA GLY A 21 -13.30 84.20 -7.87
C GLY A 21 -13.80 85.47 -8.59
N LYS A 22 -12.86 86.36 -8.98
CA LYS A 22 -13.15 87.68 -9.57
C LYS A 22 -13.86 87.66 -10.94
N ARG A 23 -13.99 86.48 -11.57
CA ARG A 23 -14.56 86.29 -12.92
C ARG A 23 -15.92 85.58 -12.92
N ASN A 24 -16.52 85.34 -11.75
CA ASN A 24 -17.80 84.66 -11.59
C ASN A 24 -17.92 83.32 -12.36
N LEU A 25 -16.87 82.49 -12.34
CA LEU A 25 -16.89 81.19 -13.00
C LEU A 25 -17.66 80.17 -12.16
N LYS A 26 -18.53 79.38 -12.79
CA LYS A 26 -19.36 78.35 -12.17
C LYS A 26 -18.99 76.95 -12.66
N PHE A 27 -19.23 75.95 -11.83
CA PHE A 27 -19.15 74.55 -12.23
C PHE A 27 -20.09 74.29 -13.42
N GLN A 28 -19.62 73.51 -14.39
CA GLN A 28 -20.41 73.20 -15.58
C GLN A 28 -20.97 71.77 -15.48
N PRO A 29 -22.30 71.58 -15.56
CA PRO A 29 -22.92 70.25 -15.43
C PRO A 29 -22.35 69.20 -16.39
N HIS A 30 -22.09 69.58 -17.64
CA HIS A 30 -21.58 68.68 -18.68
C HIS A 30 -20.21 68.05 -18.36
N TRP A 31 -19.47 68.56 -17.37
CA TRP A 31 -18.22 67.93 -16.93
C TRP A 31 -18.45 66.58 -16.26
N VAL A 32 -19.59 66.39 -15.58
CA VAL A 32 -19.98 65.11 -14.97
C VAL A 32 -20.29 64.08 -16.05
N ASP A 33 -20.86 64.51 -17.18
CA ASP A 33 -21.14 63.64 -18.32
C ASP A 33 -19.84 63.20 -19.03
N HIS A 34 -18.84 64.07 -19.07
CA HIS A 34 -17.55 63.76 -19.68
C HIS A 34 -16.63 62.92 -18.79
N TYR A 35 -16.73 63.05 -17.47
CA TYR A 35 -15.92 62.34 -16.49
C TYR A 35 -16.79 61.57 -15.51
N ALA A 36 -17.03 60.28 -15.77
CA ALA A 36 -17.89 59.42 -14.96
C ALA A 36 -17.49 59.28 -13.47
N TRP A 37 -16.26 59.65 -13.12
CA TRP A 37 -15.74 59.66 -11.74
C TRP A 37 -16.00 60.99 -11.01
N LEU A 38 -16.32 62.06 -11.74
CA LEU A 38 -16.49 63.42 -11.22
C LEU A 38 -17.87 63.58 -10.60
N VAL A 39 -17.94 64.11 -9.39
CA VAL A 39 -19.19 64.40 -8.67
C VAL A 39 -19.11 65.78 -8.05
N TYR A 40 -20.25 66.46 -7.94
CA TYR A 40 -20.34 67.75 -7.27
C TYR A 40 -20.89 67.57 -5.85
N SER A 41 -20.27 68.23 -4.86
CA SER A 41 -20.74 68.22 -3.48
C SER A 41 -21.46 69.52 -3.16
N GLU A 42 -22.77 69.46 -2.86
CA GLU A 42 -23.54 70.62 -2.38
C GLU A 42 -22.94 71.17 -1.07
N LYS A 43 -22.53 70.30 -0.14
CA LYS A 43 -22.01 70.75 1.16
C LYS A 43 -20.67 71.50 1.03
N LEU A 44 -19.78 71.02 0.17
CA LEU A 44 -18.45 71.60 -0.04
C LEU A 44 -18.43 72.61 -1.19
N GLN A 45 -19.51 72.70 -1.97
CA GLN A 45 -19.67 73.59 -3.11
C GLN A 45 -18.56 73.45 -4.17
N GLY A 46 -18.11 72.22 -4.42
CA GLY A 46 -17.01 71.94 -5.36
C GLY A 46 -16.98 70.51 -5.89
N ALA A 47 -16.05 70.28 -6.81
CA ALA A 47 -15.92 69.01 -7.52
C ALA A 47 -14.99 68.02 -6.81
N LEU A 48 -15.40 66.76 -6.74
CA LEU A 48 -14.70 65.64 -6.10
C LEU A 48 -14.69 64.41 -7.00
N CYS A 49 -13.81 63.44 -6.68
CA CYS A 49 -13.78 62.15 -7.34
C CYS A 49 -14.45 61.09 -6.46
N LYS A 50 -15.55 60.48 -6.93
CA LYS A 50 -16.31 59.51 -6.13
C LYS A 50 -15.50 58.27 -5.74
N TYR A 51 -14.55 57.85 -6.59
CA TYR A 51 -13.67 56.71 -6.31
C TYR A 51 -12.59 57.06 -5.29
N CYS A 52 -11.86 58.15 -5.51
CA CYS A 52 -10.74 58.52 -4.65
C CYS A 52 -11.19 58.99 -3.26
N VAL A 53 -12.31 59.71 -3.14
CA VAL A 53 -12.87 60.12 -1.82
C VAL A 53 -13.20 58.91 -0.94
N VAL A 54 -13.62 57.82 -1.55
CA VAL A 54 -14.13 56.64 -0.85
C VAL A 54 -13.02 55.62 -0.55
N ILE A 55 -12.00 55.53 -1.40
CA ILE A 55 -10.97 54.49 -1.34
C ILE A 55 -9.57 55.01 -1.02
N ALA A 56 -9.20 56.21 -1.47
CA ALA A 56 -7.83 56.67 -1.36
C ALA A 56 -7.48 57.06 0.09
N SER A 57 -6.28 56.68 0.54
CA SER A 57 -5.67 57.10 1.80
C SER A 57 -5.29 58.59 1.78
N GLU A 58 -5.07 59.22 2.94
CA GLU A 58 -4.66 60.64 3.00
C GLU A 58 -3.36 60.94 2.23
N CYS A 59 -2.53 59.92 1.98
CA CYS A 59 -1.29 59.99 1.23
C CYS A 59 -1.22 58.93 0.12
N ALA A 60 -0.46 59.20 -0.95
CA ALA A 60 -0.16 58.30 -2.06
C ALA A 60 1.33 58.35 -2.48
N GLY A 61 1.75 57.46 -3.38
CA GLY A 61 3.13 57.35 -3.87
C GLY A 61 3.99 56.33 -3.11
N LYS A 62 5.18 55.99 -3.64
CA LYS A 62 6.13 55.08 -2.96
C LYS A 62 6.54 55.68 -1.61
N GLY A 63 6.10 55.07 -0.51
CA GLY A 63 6.36 55.55 0.85
C GLY A 63 5.43 56.67 1.35
N GLU A 64 4.21 56.80 0.79
CA GLU A 64 3.17 57.74 1.28
C GLU A 64 3.61 59.23 1.30
N GLN A 65 4.52 59.60 0.41
CA GLN A 65 5.16 60.92 0.43
C GLN A 65 4.26 62.04 -0.12
N GLN A 66 3.20 61.71 -0.86
CA GLN A 66 2.31 62.70 -1.48
C GLN A 66 0.98 62.79 -0.73
N ARG A 67 0.74 63.88 0.01
CA ARG A 67 -0.59 64.16 0.56
C ARG A 67 -1.61 64.36 -0.56
N LEU A 68 -2.72 63.64 -0.50
CA LEU A 68 -3.83 63.80 -1.43
C LEU A 68 -4.59 65.07 -1.08
N GLY A 69 -4.78 65.94 -2.08
CA GLY A 69 -5.43 67.24 -1.94
C GLY A 69 -6.67 67.33 -2.81
N CYS A 70 -6.50 67.90 -4.00
CA CYS A 70 -7.58 68.14 -4.96
C CYS A 70 -8.31 66.85 -5.34
N PHE A 71 -9.65 66.90 -5.34
CA PHE A 71 -10.60 65.82 -5.65
C PHE A 71 -10.73 64.72 -4.60
N VAL A 72 -9.95 64.74 -3.51
CA VAL A 72 -9.95 63.70 -2.47
C VAL A 72 -10.27 64.29 -1.10
N THR A 73 -9.38 65.12 -0.55
CA THR A 73 -9.56 65.77 0.75
C THR A 73 -10.05 67.21 0.61
N LYS A 74 -9.83 67.82 -0.56
CA LYS A 74 -10.28 69.17 -0.90
C LYS A 74 -11.03 69.16 -2.23
N GLU A 75 -12.19 69.78 -2.24
CA GLU A 75 -12.98 70.04 -3.42
C GLU A 75 -12.30 71.04 -4.35
N VAL A 76 -12.52 70.89 -5.65
CA VAL A 76 -12.01 71.83 -6.65
C VAL A 76 -13.08 72.89 -6.95
N THR A 77 -12.82 74.11 -6.49
CA THR A 77 -13.64 75.31 -6.71
C THR A 77 -13.05 76.26 -7.76
N ASN A 78 -11.77 76.09 -8.14
CA ASN A 78 -11.14 76.91 -9.17
C ASN A 78 -11.47 76.41 -10.58
N HIS A 79 -12.52 77.00 -11.15
CA HIS A 79 -13.04 76.62 -12.46
C HIS A 79 -12.23 77.11 -13.67
N LYS A 80 -11.16 77.89 -13.46
CA LYS A 80 -10.32 78.43 -14.57
C LYS A 80 -9.43 77.36 -15.22
N LYS A 81 -8.97 76.37 -14.45
CA LYS A 81 -8.08 75.29 -14.89
C LYS A 81 -8.67 73.90 -14.66
N SER A 82 -10.00 73.81 -14.55
CA SER A 82 -10.68 72.54 -14.23
C SER A 82 -10.36 71.42 -15.21
N MET A 83 -10.31 71.70 -16.52
CA MET A 83 -9.99 70.68 -17.53
C MET A 83 -8.58 70.10 -17.38
N ASP A 84 -7.57 70.94 -17.10
CA ASP A 84 -6.20 70.48 -16.87
C ASP A 84 -6.10 69.68 -15.56
N ALA A 85 -6.81 70.13 -14.52
CA ALA A 85 -6.89 69.42 -13.25
C ALA A 85 -7.59 68.06 -13.38
N PHE A 86 -8.65 67.96 -14.18
CA PHE A 86 -9.33 66.69 -14.46
C PHE A 86 -8.43 65.71 -15.20
N LYS A 87 -7.73 66.17 -16.25
CA LYS A 87 -6.78 65.34 -17.01
C LYS A 87 -5.64 64.85 -16.12
N SER A 88 -5.05 65.73 -15.32
CA SER A 88 -3.95 65.38 -14.41
C SER A 88 -4.40 64.42 -13.30
N HIS A 89 -5.64 64.53 -12.80
CA HIS A 89 -6.17 63.60 -11.81
C HIS A 89 -6.46 62.23 -12.42
N ALA A 90 -7.11 62.21 -13.59
CA ALA A 90 -7.46 60.98 -14.29
C ALA A 90 -6.20 60.16 -14.68
N SER A 91 -5.08 60.82 -14.97
CA SER A 91 -3.80 60.16 -15.28
C SER A 91 -2.98 59.76 -14.06
N SER A 92 -3.47 60.00 -12.84
CA SER A 92 -2.71 59.69 -11.62
C SER A 92 -2.80 58.21 -11.23
N SER A 93 -1.71 57.66 -10.69
CA SER A 93 -1.65 56.24 -10.30
C SER A 93 -2.61 55.88 -9.17
N TYR A 94 -2.82 56.79 -8.21
CA TYR A 94 -3.77 56.58 -7.11
C TYR A 94 -5.22 56.63 -7.59
N HIS A 95 -5.53 57.41 -8.62
CA HIS A 95 -6.84 57.40 -9.26
C HIS A 95 -7.10 56.05 -9.93
N ALA A 96 -6.16 55.57 -10.76
CA ALA A 96 -6.27 54.27 -11.40
C ALA A 96 -6.49 53.14 -10.37
N MET A 97 -5.69 53.12 -9.30
CA MET A 97 -5.85 52.15 -8.20
C MET A 97 -7.21 52.25 -7.51
N SER A 98 -7.65 53.46 -7.17
CA SER A 98 -8.94 53.70 -6.50
C SER A 98 -10.12 53.29 -7.37
N THR A 99 -10.02 53.52 -8.68
CA THR A 99 -11.03 53.09 -9.65
C THR A 99 -11.10 51.57 -9.72
N THR A 100 -9.96 50.87 -9.91
CA THR A 100 -9.92 49.40 -9.93
C THR A 100 -10.43 48.77 -8.63
N LEU A 101 -10.05 49.32 -7.47
CA LEU A 101 -10.55 48.86 -6.17
C LEU A 101 -12.06 49.08 -6.02
N SER A 102 -12.58 50.21 -6.53
CA SER A 102 -14.02 50.52 -6.50
C SER A 102 -14.81 49.56 -7.38
N GLU A 103 -14.31 49.27 -8.58
CA GLU A 103 -14.89 48.31 -9.52
C GLU A 103 -14.90 46.90 -8.92
N ASN A 104 -13.78 46.44 -8.35
CA ASN A 104 -13.70 45.14 -7.69
C ASN A 104 -14.64 45.04 -6.49
N PHE A 105 -14.74 46.08 -5.66
CA PHE A 105 -15.68 46.14 -4.54
C PHE A 105 -17.13 46.00 -5.03
N LEU A 106 -17.51 46.72 -6.09
CA LEU A 106 -18.85 46.63 -6.67
C LEU A 106 -19.11 45.27 -7.31
N ALA A 107 -18.11 44.65 -7.95
CA ALA A 107 -18.23 43.33 -8.54
C ALA A 107 -18.46 42.23 -7.48
N VAL A 108 -17.70 42.28 -6.38
CA VAL A 108 -17.88 41.38 -5.23
C VAL A 108 -19.25 41.59 -4.58
N ARG A 109 -19.63 42.85 -4.36
CA ARG A 109 -20.88 43.22 -3.69
C ARG A 109 -22.13 42.83 -4.50
N SER A 110 -22.06 42.97 -5.82
CA SER A 110 -23.13 42.58 -6.76
C SER A 110 -23.14 41.09 -7.09
N ARG A 111 -22.23 40.30 -6.50
CA ARG A 111 -22.03 38.85 -6.77
C ARG A 111 -21.70 38.52 -8.23
N SER A 112 -21.19 39.47 -9.00
CA SER A 112 -20.69 39.19 -10.35
C SER A 112 -19.31 38.54 -10.34
N GLN A 113 -18.54 38.73 -9.25
CA GLN A 113 -17.26 38.06 -8.99
C GLN A 113 -17.16 37.65 -7.52
N HIS A 114 -16.40 36.60 -7.22
CA HIS A 114 -16.06 36.22 -5.84
C HIS A 114 -14.92 37.09 -5.31
N ASP A 115 -14.82 37.27 -3.99
CA ASP A 115 -13.65 37.94 -3.40
C ASP A 115 -12.37 37.09 -3.56
N ILE A 116 -11.21 37.72 -3.38
CA ILE A 116 -9.90 37.08 -3.60
C ILE A 116 -9.69 35.88 -2.69
N LEU A 117 -10.15 35.90 -1.42
CA LEU A 117 -9.98 34.77 -0.51
C LEU A 117 -10.79 33.57 -1.00
N THR A 118 -12.03 33.80 -1.43
CA THR A 118 -12.88 32.76 -2.01
C THR A 118 -12.32 32.23 -3.35
N GLN A 119 -11.74 33.11 -4.19
CA GLN A 119 -11.09 32.67 -5.43
C GLN A 119 -9.84 31.82 -5.16
N LEU A 120 -9.03 32.20 -4.17
CA LEU A 120 -7.85 31.44 -3.74
C LEU A 120 -8.25 30.08 -3.16
N ASP A 121 -9.27 30.04 -2.30
CA ASP A 121 -9.80 28.79 -1.74
C ASP A 121 -10.33 27.86 -2.84
N HIS A 122 -11.08 28.40 -3.80
CA HIS A 122 -11.55 27.65 -4.96
C HIS A 122 -10.38 27.13 -5.82
N GLY A 123 -9.34 27.95 -6.02
CA GLY A 123 -8.12 27.55 -6.72
C GLY A 123 -7.39 26.39 -6.03
N LEU A 124 -7.20 26.48 -4.71
CA LEU A 124 -6.59 25.43 -3.90
C LEU A 124 -7.39 24.13 -3.94
N LYS A 125 -8.72 24.24 -3.83
CA LYS A 125 -9.62 23.09 -3.93
C LYS A 125 -9.51 22.40 -5.29
N LYS A 126 -9.54 23.17 -6.38
CA LYS A 126 -9.39 22.65 -7.74
C LYS A 126 -8.04 21.95 -7.93
N GLN A 127 -6.95 22.56 -7.44
CA GLN A 127 -5.62 21.96 -7.50
C GLN A 127 -5.55 20.65 -6.69
N ALA A 128 -6.16 20.60 -5.51
CA ALA A 128 -6.21 19.38 -4.70
C ALA A 128 -6.99 18.25 -5.40
N GLU A 129 -8.10 18.58 -6.07
CA GLU A 129 -8.88 17.63 -6.86
C GLU A 129 -8.09 17.10 -8.06
N GLU A 130 -7.36 17.96 -8.78
CA GLU A 130 -6.48 17.57 -9.88
C GLU A 130 -5.33 16.66 -9.40
N ASN A 131 -4.69 17.01 -8.28
CA ASN A 131 -3.64 16.18 -7.68
C ASN A 131 -4.15 14.80 -7.25
N ARG A 132 -5.37 14.71 -6.71
CA ARG A 132 -5.99 13.42 -6.37
C ARG A 132 -6.24 12.57 -7.62
N LYS A 133 -6.70 13.17 -8.71
CA LYS A 133 -6.89 12.48 -10.00
C LYS A 133 -5.57 11.93 -10.56
N ASN A 134 -4.47 12.66 -10.36
CA ASN A 134 -3.14 12.23 -10.78
C ASN A 134 -2.58 11.10 -9.91
N LEU A 135 -2.81 11.15 -8.59
CA LEU A 135 -2.28 10.19 -7.63
C LEU A 135 -3.06 8.87 -7.62
N LEU A 136 -4.36 8.89 -7.88
CA LEU A 136 -5.22 7.70 -7.90
C LEU A 136 -4.67 6.55 -8.77
N PRO A 137 -4.32 6.74 -10.06
CA PRO A 137 -3.80 5.66 -10.88
C PRO A 137 -2.44 5.13 -10.40
N ILE A 138 -1.67 5.96 -9.70
CA ILE A 138 -0.39 5.56 -9.10
C ILE A 138 -0.63 4.61 -7.92
N ILE A 139 -1.51 5.00 -6.99
CA ILE A 139 -1.92 4.17 -5.85
C ILE A 139 -2.52 2.85 -6.33
N GLU A 140 -3.42 2.88 -7.30
CA GLU A 140 -4.02 1.68 -7.87
C GLU A 140 -3.01 0.74 -8.50
N THR A 141 -1.94 1.28 -9.11
CA THR A 141 -0.85 0.47 -9.66
C THR A 141 -0.07 -0.20 -8.54
N THR A 142 0.24 0.53 -7.46
CA THR A 142 0.85 -0.05 -6.25
C THR A 142 -0.03 -1.16 -5.64
N LEU A 143 -1.34 -0.93 -5.53
CA LEU A 143 -2.29 -1.92 -5.02
C LEU A 143 -2.41 -3.13 -5.94
N PHE A 144 -2.39 -2.93 -7.26
CA PHE A 144 -2.39 -4.03 -8.23
C PHE A 144 -1.16 -4.91 -8.05
N CYS A 145 0.04 -4.29 -8.00
CA CYS A 145 1.28 -5.03 -7.78
C CYS A 145 1.23 -5.82 -6.46
N GLY A 146 0.76 -5.19 -5.38
CA GLY A 146 0.61 -5.86 -4.09
C GLY A 146 -0.37 -7.04 -4.11
N ARG A 147 -1.55 -6.88 -4.74
CA ARG A 147 -2.57 -7.94 -4.82
C ARG A 147 -2.18 -9.12 -5.69
N GLN A 148 -1.34 -8.89 -6.69
CA GLN A 148 -0.90 -9.92 -7.64
C GLN A 148 0.49 -10.47 -7.29
N GLU A 149 1.08 -10.04 -6.17
CA GLU A 149 2.44 -10.42 -5.77
C GLU A 149 3.50 -10.11 -6.84
N VAL A 150 3.27 -9.04 -7.60
CA VAL A 150 4.17 -8.60 -8.67
C VAL A 150 5.21 -7.63 -8.11
N PRO A 151 6.52 -7.90 -8.28
CA PRO A 151 7.58 -6.98 -7.86
C PRO A 151 7.43 -5.61 -8.53
N LEU A 152 7.54 -4.52 -7.78
CA LEU A 152 7.36 -3.17 -8.34
C LEU A 152 8.60 -2.71 -9.14
N HIS A 153 9.79 -2.98 -8.60
CA HIS A 153 11.05 -2.40 -9.06
C HIS A 153 11.72 -3.21 -10.18
N GLY A 154 12.46 -2.50 -11.03
CA GLY A 154 13.33 -3.07 -12.05
C GLY A 154 14.80 -2.96 -11.69
N THR A 155 15.67 -3.19 -12.68
CA THR A 155 17.12 -3.04 -12.55
C THR A 155 17.52 -1.57 -12.41
N ASP A 156 16.78 -0.65 -13.05
CA ASP A 156 17.00 0.79 -12.99
C ASP A 156 15.66 1.53 -13.10
N ASP A 157 15.09 1.94 -11.97
CA ASP A 157 13.80 2.64 -11.89
C ASP A 157 13.94 4.16 -11.66
N SER A 158 15.13 4.69 -11.94
CA SER A 158 15.47 6.10 -11.75
C SER A 158 15.01 7.00 -12.91
N GLY A 159 14.93 8.31 -12.66
CA GLY A 159 14.65 9.31 -13.70
C GLY A 159 13.21 9.35 -14.23
N PRO A 160 12.93 10.23 -15.21
CA PRO A 160 11.59 10.42 -15.77
C PRO A 160 11.11 9.20 -16.56
N ILE A 161 9.80 8.98 -16.61
CA ILE A 161 9.19 7.90 -17.39
C ILE A 161 8.99 8.39 -18.83
N ASN A 162 9.70 7.81 -19.79
CA ASN A 162 9.45 8.09 -21.21
C ASN A 162 8.15 7.40 -21.65
N MET A 163 7.10 8.19 -21.92
CA MET A 163 5.79 7.68 -22.35
C MET A 163 5.72 7.29 -23.83
N SER A 164 6.68 7.74 -24.63
CA SER A 164 6.78 7.46 -26.06
C SER A 164 7.51 6.16 -26.35
N GLU A 165 8.38 5.72 -25.43
CA GLU A 165 9.05 4.42 -25.55
C GLU A 165 8.04 3.27 -25.35
N VAL A 166 8.08 2.30 -26.27
CA VAL A 166 7.29 1.06 -26.15
C VAL A 166 7.92 0.16 -25.10
N LEU A 167 9.25 0.08 -25.10
CA LEU A 167 10.07 -0.67 -24.15
C LEU A 167 11.29 0.17 -23.79
N PRO A 168 11.59 0.38 -22.49
CA PRO A 168 12.81 1.08 -22.08
C PRO A 168 14.04 0.22 -22.39
N PHE A 169 15.18 0.87 -22.64
CA PHE A 169 16.46 0.19 -22.91
C PHE A 169 16.93 -0.70 -21.74
N LYS A 170 16.63 -0.29 -20.50
CA LYS A 170 16.82 -1.08 -19.28
C LYS A 170 15.48 -1.36 -18.63
N ASN A 171 15.36 -2.51 -17.97
CA ASN A 171 14.16 -2.85 -17.21
C ASN A 171 13.98 -1.90 -16.03
N ASP A 172 12.95 -1.03 -16.11
CA ASP A 172 12.61 -0.06 -15.09
C ASP A 172 11.45 -0.51 -14.16
N GLY A 173 11.07 -1.78 -14.25
CA GLY A 173 10.17 -2.42 -13.29
C GLY A 173 8.70 -2.42 -13.71
N ASN A 174 7.94 -3.32 -13.09
CA ASN A 174 6.54 -3.54 -13.43
C ASN A 174 5.68 -2.32 -13.10
N PHE A 175 5.99 -1.59 -12.02
CA PHE A 175 5.24 -0.39 -11.65
C PHE A 175 5.28 0.67 -12.76
N ARG A 176 6.47 0.99 -13.29
CA ARG A 176 6.65 1.98 -14.36
C ARG A 176 6.08 1.49 -15.69
N ALA A 177 6.21 0.20 -15.98
CA ALA A 177 5.60 -0.43 -17.16
C ALA A 177 4.06 -0.35 -17.14
N LEU A 178 3.44 -0.62 -15.99
CA LEU A 178 1.98 -0.52 -15.82
C LEU A 178 1.48 0.92 -15.95
N LEU A 179 2.23 1.90 -15.44
CA LEU A 179 1.89 3.32 -15.63
C LEU A 179 1.95 3.73 -17.10
N ARG A 180 2.97 3.29 -17.86
CA ARG A 180 3.02 3.50 -19.32
C ARG A 180 1.82 2.87 -20.03
N MET A 181 1.48 1.64 -19.66
CA MET A 181 0.32 0.95 -20.22
C MET A 181 -0.99 1.71 -19.94
N ARG A 182 -1.21 2.11 -18.69
CA ARG A 182 -2.40 2.90 -18.28
C ARG A 182 -2.49 4.24 -19.01
N ALA A 183 -1.35 4.94 -19.18
CA ALA A 183 -1.30 6.19 -19.94
C ALA A 183 -1.64 6.00 -21.43
N LYS A 184 -1.25 4.86 -22.03
CA LYS A 184 -1.57 4.51 -23.44
C LYS A 184 -3.03 4.08 -23.63
N CYS A 185 -3.59 3.33 -22.68
CA CYS A 185 -4.95 2.75 -22.78
C CYS A 185 -6.10 3.71 -22.42
N GLY A 186 -5.88 5.03 -22.42
CA GLY A 186 -6.93 6.02 -22.17
C GLY A 186 -6.73 6.91 -20.94
N GLY A 187 -5.60 6.78 -20.23
CA GLY A 187 -5.24 7.65 -19.11
C GLY A 187 -4.70 9.02 -19.54
N ALA A 188 -5.49 9.84 -20.24
CA ALA A 188 -5.05 11.15 -20.73
C ALA A 188 -4.55 12.08 -19.59
N THR A 189 -5.22 12.04 -18.43
CA THR A 189 -4.81 12.79 -17.23
C THR A 189 -3.48 12.30 -16.67
N LEU A 190 -3.29 10.97 -16.56
CA LEU A 190 -2.03 10.38 -16.12
C LEU A 190 -0.90 10.72 -17.09
N ARG A 191 -1.16 10.63 -18.40
CA ARG A 191 -0.19 10.97 -19.44
C ARG A 191 0.25 12.42 -19.33
N ALA A 192 -0.70 13.35 -19.29
CA ALA A 192 -0.41 14.77 -19.15
C ALA A 192 0.39 15.05 -17.87
N HIS A 193 0.01 14.46 -16.74
CA HIS A 193 0.74 14.58 -15.49
C HIS A 193 2.20 14.12 -15.63
N MET A 194 2.43 12.98 -16.26
CA MET A 194 3.76 12.39 -16.41
C MET A 194 4.67 13.16 -17.38
N GLU A 195 4.09 13.81 -18.40
CA GLU A 195 4.83 14.59 -19.39
C GLU A 195 5.08 16.05 -18.95
N THR A 196 4.21 16.63 -18.14
CA THR A 196 4.24 18.08 -17.81
C THR A 196 4.67 18.40 -16.39
N SER A 197 4.57 17.46 -15.45
CA SER A 197 4.85 17.74 -14.04
C SER A 197 6.34 17.73 -13.75
N PRO A 198 6.80 18.56 -12.80
CA PRO A 198 8.19 18.51 -12.36
C PRO A 198 8.50 17.19 -11.65
N ALA A 199 9.77 16.77 -11.65
CA ALA A 199 10.18 15.45 -11.16
C ALA A 199 9.75 15.15 -9.71
N ASN A 200 9.71 16.16 -8.85
CA ASN A 200 9.28 16.04 -7.45
C ASN A 200 7.76 15.81 -7.29
N ALA A 201 6.96 16.01 -8.35
CA ALA A 201 5.52 15.86 -8.34
C ALA A 201 5.04 14.63 -9.14
N LEU A 202 5.94 13.80 -9.68
CA LEU A 202 5.55 12.61 -10.45
C LEU A 202 5.09 11.43 -9.58
N TYR A 203 5.44 11.44 -8.29
CA TYR A 203 5.09 10.40 -7.32
C TYR A 203 5.51 8.97 -7.71
N THR A 204 6.54 8.83 -8.56
CA THR A 204 6.97 7.54 -9.13
C THR A 204 8.28 7.01 -8.55
N SER A 205 8.95 7.77 -7.68
CA SER A 205 10.22 7.35 -7.08
C SER A 205 10.04 6.17 -6.12
N GLN A 206 11.09 5.36 -5.95
CA GLN A 206 11.10 4.25 -5.01
C GLN A 206 10.69 4.67 -3.58
N LYS A 207 11.15 5.83 -3.12
CA LYS A 207 10.78 6.38 -1.80
C LYS A 207 9.26 6.55 -1.67
N ILE A 208 8.63 7.12 -2.69
CA ILE A 208 7.18 7.36 -2.70
C ILE A 208 6.42 6.05 -2.85
N GLN A 209 6.90 5.12 -3.67
CA GLN A 209 6.31 3.78 -3.76
C GLN A 209 6.28 3.08 -2.39
N ASN A 210 7.39 3.09 -1.64
CA ASN A 210 7.46 2.53 -0.29
C ASN A 210 6.56 3.26 0.71
N GLU A 211 6.45 4.58 0.61
CA GLU A 211 5.52 5.38 1.40
C GLU A 211 4.07 4.98 1.12
N LEU A 212 3.69 4.84 -0.15
CA LEU A 212 2.37 4.38 -0.56
C LEU A 212 2.06 2.97 -0.06
N ILE A 213 3.02 2.04 -0.16
CA ILE A 213 2.90 0.69 0.39
C ILE A 213 2.63 0.75 1.90
N THR A 214 3.42 1.55 2.63
CA THR A 214 3.27 1.73 4.09
C THR A 214 1.90 2.32 4.44
N LEU A 215 1.44 3.33 3.71
CA LEU A 215 0.13 3.96 3.93
C LEU A 215 -1.01 2.99 3.63
N CYS A 216 -0.92 2.22 2.54
CA CYS A 216 -1.88 1.19 2.21
C CYS A 216 -1.94 0.12 3.32
N GLY A 217 -0.79 -0.35 3.79
CA GLY A 217 -0.68 -1.29 4.91
C GLY A 217 -1.36 -0.77 6.17
N LYS A 218 -1.09 0.48 6.57
CA LYS A 218 -1.74 1.11 7.73
C LYS A 218 -3.26 1.22 7.59
N ILE A 219 -3.77 1.50 6.38
CA ILE A 219 -5.22 1.55 6.13
C ILE A 219 -5.83 0.15 6.24
N ILE A 220 -5.16 -0.87 5.69
CA ILE A 220 -5.60 -2.27 5.78
C ILE A 220 -5.63 -2.71 7.25
N GLN A 221 -4.56 -2.48 8.00
CA GLN A 221 -4.47 -2.77 9.43
C GLN A 221 -5.60 -2.09 10.22
N ARG A 222 -5.86 -0.81 9.96
CA ARG A 222 -6.97 -0.09 10.61
C ARG A 222 -8.33 -0.75 10.32
N LYS A 223 -8.58 -1.13 9.06
CA LYS A 223 -9.82 -1.81 8.69
C LYS A 223 -9.96 -3.19 9.37
N ILE A 224 -8.87 -3.93 9.50
CA ILE A 224 -8.86 -5.21 10.23
C ILE A 224 -9.26 -4.96 11.70
N VAL A 225 -8.67 -3.95 12.34
CA VAL A 225 -8.99 -3.58 13.73
C VAL A 225 -10.44 -3.13 13.88
N GLU A 226 -10.97 -2.32 12.94
CA GLU A 226 -12.37 -1.91 12.91
C GLU A 226 -13.30 -3.13 12.79
N ASN A 227 -12.99 -4.07 11.88
CA ASN A 227 -13.77 -5.29 11.70
C ASN A 227 -13.75 -6.16 12.97
N VAL A 228 -12.58 -6.36 13.57
CA VAL A 228 -12.43 -7.13 14.81
C VAL A 228 -13.17 -6.47 15.97
N SER A 229 -13.12 -5.14 16.07
CA SER A 229 -13.80 -4.38 17.11
C SER A 229 -15.32 -4.36 16.97
N SER A 230 -15.84 -4.59 15.76
CA SER A 230 -17.29 -4.78 15.52
C SER A 230 -17.80 -6.14 15.99
N GLY A 231 -16.88 -7.12 16.13
CA GLY A 231 -17.18 -8.46 16.64
C GLY A 231 -17.21 -8.54 18.16
N SER A 232 -17.57 -9.72 18.68
CA SER A 232 -17.61 -9.97 20.13
C SER A 232 -16.26 -10.38 20.72
N CYS A 233 -15.42 -11.06 19.94
CA CYS A 233 -14.12 -11.56 20.38
C CYS A 233 -13.22 -11.93 19.20
N PHE A 234 -11.93 -12.07 19.46
CA PHE A 234 -10.95 -12.54 18.48
C PHE A 234 -9.89 -13.43 19.12
N SER A 235 -9.21 -14.21 18.30
CA SER A 235 -8.05 -15.00 18.66
C SER A 235 -6.80 -14.50 17.94
N VAL A 236 -5.65 -14.57 18.59
CA VAL A 236 -4.36 -14.29 17.94
C VAL A 236 -3.72 -15.60 17.48
N LEU A 237 -3.21 -15.61 16.25
CA LEU A 237 -2.37 -16.67 15.72
C LEU A 237 -0.96 -16.10 15.54
N ALA A 238 0.05 -16.84 16.00
CA ALA A 238 1.44 -16.41 15.91
C ALA A 238 2.31 -17.54 15.36
N ASP A 239 3.27 -17.22 14.50
CA ASP A 239 4.26 -18.18 14.04
C ASP A 239 5.64 -17.52 13.95
N GLU A 240 6.69 -18.26 14.30
CA GLU A 240 8.08 -17.77 14.24
C GLU A 240 8.68 -18.08 12.88
N ALA A 241 9.25 -17.06 12.24
CA ALA A 241 9.99 -17.21 10.99
C ALA A 241 11.32 -16.45 11.06
N THR A 242 12.40 -17.06 10.57
CA THR A 242 13.71 -16.43 10.48
C THR A 242 13.96 -16.00 9.04
N ASP A 243 14.31 -14.73 8.84
CA ASP A 243 14.60 -14.21 7.51
C ASP A 243 16.03 -14.56 7.03
N ILE A 244 16.34 -14.19 5.79
CA ILE A 244 17.67 -14.40 5.19
C ILE A 244 18.79 -13.62 5.89
N SER A 245 18.45 -12.58 6.64
CA SER A 245 19.38 -11.76 7.43
C SER A 245 19.65 -12.35 8.82
N ARG A 246 19.03 -13.50 9.15
CA ARG A 246 19.06 -14.18 10.45
C ARG A 246 18.34 -13.42 11.57
N THR A 247 17.42 -12.53 11.21
CA THR A 247 16.52 -11.88 12.14
C THR A 247 15.27 -12.75 12.29
N ALA A 248 14.90 -13.08 13.52
CA ALA A 248 13.66 -13.77 13.80
C ALA A 248 12.49 -12.77 13.81
N TYR A 249 11.36 -13.19 13.27
CA TYR A 249 10.11 -12.44 13.23
C TYR A 249 8.98 -13.32 13.76
N ILE A 250 8.01 -12.69 14.41
CA ILE A 250 6.70 -13.27 14.65
C ILE A 250 5.75 -12.78 13.57
N SER A 251 5.19 -13.70 12.80
CA SER A 251 4.00 -13.46 11.98
C SER A 251 2.78 -13.35 12.89
N LEU A 252 2.07 -12.23 12.85
CA LEU A 252 0.83 -12.05 13.60
C LEU A 252 -0.37 -12.10 12.67
N CYS A 253 -1.29 -13.00 12.96
CA CYS A 253 -2.60 -13.06 12.34
C CYS A 253 -3.70 -12.99 13.42
N VAL A 254 -4.87 -12.49 13.05
CA VAL A 254 -6.05 -12.49 13.92
C VAL A 254 -7.17 -13.30 13.28
N ARG A 255 -7.80 -14.14 14.10
CA ARG A 255 -8.97 -14.94 13.72
C ARG A 255 -10.20 -14.40 14.42
N TYR A 256 -11.23 -14.04 13.66
CA TYR A 256 -12.44 -13.42 14.19
C TYR A 256 -13.66 -13.70 13.30
N VAL A 257 -14.85 -13.45 13.82
CA VAL A 257 -16.10 -13.54 13.05
C VAL A 257 -16.36 -12.19 12.42
N GLY A 258 -16.23 -12.11 11.11
CA GLY A 258 -16.61 -10.96 10.31
C GLY A 258 -17.94 -11.20 9.59
N HIS A 259 -18.29 -10.30 8.67
CA HIS A 259 -19.43 -10.47 7.78
C HIS A 259 -18.97 -10.47 6.31
N ASP A 260 -19.68 -11.21 5.47
CA ASP A 260 -19.52 -11.15 4.02
C ASP A 260 -20.28 -9.94 3.42
N THR A 261 -20.31 -9.83 2.09
CA THR A 261 -21.02 -8.72 1.41
C THR A 261 -22.54 -8.79 1.56
N SER A 262 -23.09 -9.96 1.93
CA SER A 262 -24.52 -10.17 2.17
C SER A 262 -24.92 -10.00 3.64
N GLY A 263 -23.94 -9.76 4.52
CA GLY A 263 -24.15 -9.62 5.97
C GLY A 263 -24.18 -10.96 6.72
N VAL A 264 -23.79 -12.06 6.08
CA VAL A 264 -23.70 -13.38 6.73
C VAL A 264 -22.41 -13.47 7.54
N PRO A 265 -22.46 -13.94 8.80
CA PRO A 265 -21.26 -14.12 9.60
C PRO A 265 -20.35 -15.18 8.98
N ILE A 266 -19.08 -14.81 8.76
CA ILE A 266 -18.05 -15.70 8.24
C ILE A 266 -16.80 -15.60 9.11
N LEU A 267 -16.13 -16.73 9.27
CA LEU A 267 -14.85 -16.77 9.94
C LEU A 267 -13.78 -16.17 9.02
N LYS A 268 -12.98 -15.24 9.55
CA LYS A 268 -11.88 -14.60 8.83
C LYS A 268 -10.58 -14.76 9.59
N GLU A 269 -9.51 -14.93 8.84
CA GLU A 269 -8.13 -14.84 9.32
C GLU A 269 -7.43 -13.76 8.50
N ASP A 270 -7.01 -12.70 9.18
CA ASP A 270 -6.29 -11.59 8.55
C ASP A 270 -4.89 -11.47 9.13
N PHE A 271 -3.91 -11.38 8.23
CA PHE A 271 -2.54 -11.03 8.59
C PHE A 271 -2.46 -9.58 9.06
N VAL A 272 -1.75 -9.35 10.16
CA VAL A 272 -1.60 -8.05 10.79
C VAL A 272 -0.21 -7.47 10.52
N ASP A 273 0.84 -8.20 10.89
CA ASP A 273 2.21 -7.68 10.84
C ASP A 273 3.27 -8.78 10.99
N PHE A 274 4.48 -8.49 10.52
CA PHE A 274 5.69 -9.23 10.87
C PHE A 274 6.47 -8.42 11.89
N VAL A 275 6.53 -8.92 13.12
CA VAL A 275 7.17 -8.20 14.22
C VAL A 275 8.55 -8.77 14.49
N PRO A 276 9.64 -7.99 14.37
CA PRO A 276 10.98 -8.47 14.66
C PRO A 276 11.11 -8.83 16.14
N VAL A 277 11.79 -9.94 16.41
CA VAL A 277 12.09 -10.42 17.76
C VAL A 277 13.58 -10.68 17.92
N TYR A 278 14.12 -10.21 19.04
CA TYR A 278 15.53 -10.35 19.39
C TYR A 278 15.75 -11.28 20.60
N ASP A 279 14.68 -11.60 21.32
CA ASP A 279 14.66 -12.48 22.48
C ASP A 279 13.52 -13.48 22.31
N LEU A 280 13.88 -14.77 22.25
CA LEU A 280 12.97 -15.89 22.02
C LEU A 280 12.43 -16.52 23.31
N THR A 281 12.64 -15.88 24.46
CA THR A 281 12.01 -16.32 25.71
C THR A 281 10.50 -16.09 25.66
N GLY A 282 9.72 -16.99 26.27
CA GLY A 282 8.25 -16.88 26.26
C GLY A 282 7.72 -15.56 26.81
N LYS A 283 8.42 -14.94 27.76
CA LYS A 283 8.08 -13.61 28.30
C LYS A 283 8.29 -12.49 27.28
N ALA A 284 9.42 -12.49 26.59
CA ALA A 284 9.73 -11.50 25.57
C ALA A 284 8.77 -11.61 24.40
N LEU A 285 8.56 -12.83 23.88
CA LEU A 285 7.61 -13.12 22.81
C LEU A 285 6.18 -12.68 23.17
N ALA A 286 5.69 -13.02 24.36
CA ALA A 286 4.36 -12.58 24.82
C ALA A 286 4.26 -11.06 24.91
N SER A 287 5.29 -10.39 25.43
CA SER A 287 5.32 -8.93 25.51
C SER A 287 5.29 -8.30 24.12
N THR A 288 6.04 -8.85 23.16
CA THR A 288 6.04 -8.40 21.77
C THR A 288 4.66 -8.55 21.12
N ILE A 289 4.01 -9.72 21.28
CA ILE A 289 2.67 -9.98 20.75
C ILE A 289 1.67 -8.97 21.35
N LEU A 290 1.62 -8.84 22.67
CA LEU A 290 0.67 -7.95 23.36
C LEU A 290 0.90 -6.47 23.02
N ASN A 291 2.17 -6.03 22.96
CA ASN A 291 2.51 -4.65 22.61
C ASN A 291 2.19 -4.34 21.15
N SER A 292 2.44 -5.28 20.24
CA SER A 292 2.07 -5.13 18.82
C SER A 292 0.56 -5.03 18.66
N LEU A 293 -0.22 -5.92 19.27
CA LEU A 293 -1.68 -5.86 19.25
C LEU A 293 -2.20 -4.51 19.80
N ARG A 294 -1.67 -4.02 20.92
CA ARG A 294 -2.03 -2.69 21.45
C ARG A 294 -1.61 -1.56 20.52
N GLY A 295 -0.42 -1.64 19.94
CA GLY A 295 0.13 -0.63 19.02
C GLY A 295 -0.71 -0.48 17.76
N HIS A 296 -1.29 -1.58 17.26
CA HIS A 296 -2.23 -1.58 16.15
C HIS A 296 -3.65 -1.15 16.55
N GLY A 297 -3.96 -1.10 17.85
CA GLY A 297 -5.25 -0.62 18.37
C GLY A 297 -6.25 -1.73 18.72
N PHE A 298 -5.82 -2.99 18.81
CA PHE A 298 -6.68 -4.09 19.24
C PHE A 298 -7.05 -3.99 20.72
N ASN A 299 -8.34 -4.18 21.02
CA ASN A 299 -8.83 -4.25 22.40
C ASN A 299 -8.59 -5.64 22.99
N LEU A 300 -7.55 -5.77 23.83
CA LEU A 300 -7.19 -7.05 24.46
C LEU A 300 -8.29 -7.66 25.35
N ASN A 301 -9.30 -6.90 25.77
CA ASN A 301 -10.45 -7.46 26.50
C ASN A 301 -11.31 -8.38 25.64
N LEU A 302 -11.22 -8.24 24.31
CA LEU A 302 -11.90 -9.09 23.33
C LEU A 302 -11.05 -10.31 22.94
N LEU A 303 -9.80 -10.41 23.41
CA LEU A 303 -8.92 -11.53 23.12
C LEU A 303 -9.42 -12.78 23.88
N CYS A 304 -9.93 -13.77 23.14
CA CYS A 304 -10.52 -15.00 23.67
C CYS A 304 -9.78 -16.27 23.25
N GLY A 305 -8.77 -16.18 22.39
CA GLY A 305 -7.96 -17.32 22.01
C GLY A 305 -6.55 -16.95 21.59
N GLN A 306 -5.68 -17.93 21.65
CA GLN A 306 -4.30 -17.82 21.19
C GLN A 306 -3.86 -19.17 20.60
N GLY A 307 -3.30 -19.16 19.39
CA GLY A 307 -2.91 -20.37 18.66
C GLY A 307 -1.52 -20.25 18.08
N TYR A 308 -0.66 -21.21 18.41
CA TYR A 308 0.73 -21.29 17.92
C TYR A 308 1.32 -22.68 18.20
N ASP A 309 2.59 -22.87 17.86
CA ASP A 309 3.27 -24.17 17.96
C ASP A 309 3.51 -24.64 19.41
N GLY A 310 3.98 -25.88 19.51
CA GLY A 310 4.23 -26.56 20.77
C GLY A 310 5.56 -26.23 21.44
N ALA A 311 6.37 -25.31 20.89
CA ALA A 311 7.69 -25.02 21.43
C ALA A 311 7.60 -24.58 22.90
N ALA A 312 8.58 -24.93 23.73
CA ALA A 312 8.53 -24.67 25.17
C ALA A 312 8.38 -23.18 25.52
N SER A 313 8.97 -22.29 24.70
CA SER A 313 8.81 -20.84 24.79
C SER A 313 7.39 -20.36 24.50
N MET A 314 6.63 -21.08 23.67
CA MET A 314 5.27 -20.75 23.27
C MET A 314 4.24 -21.42 24.20
N SER A 315 4.31 -22.76 24.28
CA SER A 315 3.35 -23.63 24.96
C SER A 315 3.65 -23.88 26.44
N GLY A 316 4.72 -23.32 27.01
CA GLY A 316 5.05 -23.49 28.42
C GLY A 316 3.94 -23.02 29.37
N HIS A 317 3.49 -23.89 30.28
CA HIS A 317 2.39 -23.58 31.22
C HIS A 317 2.75 -22.54 32.30
N LEU A 318 4.04 -22.34 32.60
CA LEU A 318 4.54 -21.34 33.56
C LEU A 318 5.22 -20.16 32.87
N ASN A 319 6.16 -20.46 31.97
CA ASN A 319 7.07 -19.49 31.36
C ASN A 319 6.91 -19.39 29.84
N GLY A 320 5.85 -19.99 29.28
CA GLY A 320 5.53 -19.88 27.87
C GLY A 320 4.68 -18.65 27.56
N VAL A 321 4.60 -18.30 26.28
CA VAL A 321 3.71 -17.25 25.78
C VAL A 321 2.28 -17.45 26.28
N GLN A 322 1.80 -18.70 26.31
CA GLN A 322 0.41 -18.98 26.72
C GLN A 322 0.10 -18.54 28.15
N ALA A 323 1.06 -18.74 29.05
CA ALA A 323 0.90 -18.38 30.45
C ALA A 323 0.85 -16.86 30.61
N PHE A 324 1.76 -16.15 29.96
CA PHE A 324 1.85 -14.68 30.07
C PHE A 324 0.68 -13.96 29.38
N ILE A 325 0.22 -14.44 28.22
CA ILE A 325 -0.97 -13.87 27.58
C ILE A 325 -2.20 -14.12 28.46
N ARG A 326 -2.37 -15.31 29.07
CA ARG A 326 -3.50 -15.59 29.98
C ARG A 326 -3.50 -14.73 31.24
N GLN A 327 -2.33 -14.27 31.71
CA GLN A 327 -2.27 -13.32 32.82
C GLN A 327 -2.89 -11.96 32.43
N THR A 328 -2.74 -11.54 31.18
CA THR A 328 -3.30 -10.26 30.68
C THR A 328 -4.74 -10.41 30.18
N ALA A 329 -5.03 -11.50 29.48
CA ALA A 329 -6.34 -11.83 28.90
C ALA A 329 -6.74 -13.24 29.38
N PRO A 330 -7.38 -13.39 30.56
CA PRO A 330 -7.71 -14.69 31.13
C PRO A 330 -8.60 -15.57 30.26
N LYS A 331 -9.39 -14.96 29.38
CA LYS A 331 -10.25 -15.64 28.41
C LYS A 331 -9.50 -16.21 27.22
N ALA A 332 -8.24 -15.82 26.98
CA ALA A 332 -7.44 -16.25 25.84
C ALA A 332 -6.97 -17.70 25.98
N LEU A 333 -7.81 -18.66 25.58
CA LEU A 333 -7.48 -20.08 25.64
C LEU A 333 -6.39 -20.43 24.62
N TYR A 334 -5.38 -21.16 25.08
CA TYR A 334 -4.33 -21.67 24.21
C TYR A 334 -4.79 -22.91 23.47
N VAL A 335 -4.58 -22.89 22.15
CA VAL A 335 -4.78 -24.02 21.25
C VAL A 335 -3.43 -24.36 20.62
N HIS A 336 -2.96 -25.57 20.88
CA HIS A 336 -1.75 -26.09 20.24
C HIS A 336 -2.03 -26.36 18.76
N CYS A 337 -1.16 -25.88 17.88
CA CYS A 337 -1.29 -26.10 16.45
C CYS A 337 -1.41 -27.60 16.10
N SER A 338 -2.56 -28.01 15.58
CA SER A 338 -2.82 -29.41 15.19
C SER A 338 -1.93 -29.87 14.04
N ALA A 339 -1.66 -28.99 13.07
CA ALA A 339 -0.74 -29.28 11.96
C ALA A 339 0.69 -29.54 12.48
N HIS A 340 1.14 -28.75 13.47
CA HIS A 340 2.43 -28.98 14.12
C HIS A 340 2.42 -30.29 14.94
N SER A 341 1.34 -30.57 15.67
CA SER A 341 1.18 -31.81 16.44
C SER A 341 1.26 -33.06 15.56
N LEU A 342 0.58 -33.06 14.42
CA LEU A 342 0.66 -34.11 13.42
C LEU A 342 2.08 -34.25 12.88
N ASN A 343 2.74 -33.12 12.56
CA ASN A 343 4.12 -33.12 12.08
C ASN A 343 5.07 -33.77 13.11
N LEU A 344 4.94 -33.44 14.40
CA LEU A 344 5.74 -34.06 15.46
C LEU A 344 5.53 -35.58 15.55
N ALA A 345 4.29 -36.05 15.42
CA ALA A 345 3.97 -37.48 15.43
C ALA A 345 4.63 -38.21 14.25
N LEU A 346 4.58 -37.62 13.05
CA LEU A 346 5.18 -38.18 11.84
C LEU A 346 6.72 -38.16 11.91
N LEU A 347 7.32 -37.05 12.36
CA LEU A 347 8.76 -36.95 12.59
C LEU A 347 9.25 -38.00 13.60
N HIS A 348 8.46 -38.27 14.64
CA HIS A 348 8.78 -39.32 15.60
C HIS A 348 8.75 -40.71 14.96
N ALA A 349 7.73 -41.02 14.16
CA ALA A 349 7.63 -42.29 13.43
C ALA A 349 8.79 -42.49 12.45
N CYS A 350 9.25 -41.43 11.79
CA CYS A 350 10.35 -41.46 10.83
C CYS A 350 11.75 -41.63 11.46
N LYS A 351 11.87 -41.74 12.79
CA LYS A 351 13.16 -42.00 13.46
C LYS A 351 13.71 -43.41 13.22
N LEU A 352 12.88 -44.34 12.71
CA LEU A 352 13.32 -45.69 12.35
C LEU A 352 14.50 -45.60 11.36
N PRO A 353 15.64 -46.28 11.58
CA PRO A 353 16.86 -46.07 10.80
C PRO A 353 16.68 -46.18 9.28
N SER A 354 15.97 -47.21 8.79
CA SER A 354 15.73 -47.42 7.36
C SER A 354 14.94 -46.26 6.74
N ILE A 355 13.90 -45.79 7.41
CA ILE A 355 13.07 -44.65 6.98
C ILE A 355 13.85 -43.35 7.06
N ARG A 356 14.50 -43.07 8.19
CA ARG A 356 15.34 -41.88 8.38
C ARG A 356 16.42 -41.79 7.31
N ASN A 357 17.12 -42.90 7.04
CA ASN A 357 18.17 -42.96 6.04
C ASN A 357 17.60 -42.77 4.62
N CYS A 358 16.46 -43.38 4.31
CA CYS A 358 15.75 -43.18 3.04
C CYS A 358 15.42 -41.70 2.81
N LEU A 359 14.78 -41.04 3.78
CA LEU A 359 14.43 -39.61 3.70
C LEU A 359 15.68 -38.72 3.59
N GLY A 360 16.76 -39.05 4.31
CA GLY A 360 18.04 -38.36 4.21
C GLY A 360 18.68 -38.50 2.81
N THR A 361 18.61 -39.68 2.21
CA THR A 361 19.08 -39.93 0.85
C THR A 361 18.24 -39.18 -0.17
N VAL A 362 16.91 -39.20 -0.06
CA VAL A 362 16.00 -38.40 -0.92
C VAL A 362 16.37 -36.93 -0.86
N SER A 363 16.54 -36.38 0.35
CA SER A 363 16.96 -35.00 0.55
C SER A 363 18.30 -34.70 -0.11
N SER A 364 19.29 -35.57 0.07
CA SER A 364 20.63 -35.41 -0.49
C SER A 364 20.62 -35.41 -2.02
N THR A 365 19.84 -36.32 -2.62
CA THR A 365 19.66 -36.38 -4.07
C THR A 365 18.96 -35.13 -4.61
N CYS A 366 17.92 -34.65 -3.93
CA CYS A 366 17.24 -33.41 -4.32
C CYS A 366 18.19 -32.20 -4.26
N THR A 367 18.99 -32.08 -3.20
CA THR A 367 20.01 -31.02 -3.06
C THR A 367 21.07 -31.13 -4.16
N PHE A 368 21.52 -32.34 -4.48
CA PHE A 368 22.52 -32.57 -5.52
C PHE A 368 22.02 -32.15 -6.90
N VAL A 369 20.81 -32.56 -7.29
CA VAL A 369 20.17 -32.16 -8.57
C VAL A 369 20.04 -30.63 -8.67
N ARG A 370 19.74 -29.96 -7.55
CA ARG A 370 19.53 -28.50 -7.48
C ARG A 370 20.81 -27.70 -7.30
N ALA A 371 21.97 -28.36 -7.18
CA ALA A 371 23.24 -27.68 -6.96
C ALA A 371 23.65 -26.79 -8.14
N SER A 372 23.15 -27.08 -9.36
CA SER A 372 23.35 -26.23 -10.52
C SER A 372 22.15 -26.25 -11.48
N PRO A 373 21.91 -25.15 -12.23
CA PRO A 373 20.91 -25.13 -13.29
C PRO A 373 21.17 -26.18 -14.39
N GLN A 374 22.44 -26.49 -14.65
CA GLN A 374 22.83 -27.47 -15.66
C GLN A 374 22.36 -28.88 -15.29
N MET A 375 22.55 -29.29 -14.03
CA MET A 375 22.09 -30.59 -13.53
C MET A 375 20.57 -30.72 -13.57
N MET A 376 19.86 -29.64 -13.25
CA MET A 376 18.41 -29.61 -13.39
C MET A 376 17.95 -29.80 -14.83
N ASN A 377 18.65 -29.18 -15.80
CA ASN A 377 18.34 -29.36 -17.22
C ASN A 377 18.66 -30.79 -17.68
N GLN A 378 19.80 -31.34 -17.29
CA GLN A 378 20.18 -32.73 -17.63
C GLN A 378 19.15 -33.75 -17.10
N LEU A 379 18.67 -33.58 -15.87
CA LEU A 379 17.58 -34.43 -15.37
C LEU A 379 16.30 -34.24 -16.17
N ARG A 380 15.96 -33.00 -16.55
CA ARG A 380 14.77 -32.70 -17.35
C ARG A 380 14.83 -33.36 -18.72
N ASP A 381 16.00 -33.42 -19.34
CA ASP A 381 16.20 -34.12 -20.62
C ASP A 381 15.88 -35.62 -20.45
N LYS A 382 16.37 -36.26 -19.39
CA LYS A 382 16.04 -37.66 -19.07
C LYS A 382 14.55 -37.88 -18.79
N VAL A 383 13.89 -36.92 -18.16
CA VAL A 383 12.44 -36.97 -17.96
C VAL A 383 11.70 -36.88 -19.29
N GLU A 384 12.11 -35.97 -20.19
CA GLU A 384 11.49 -35.83 -21.50
C GLU A 384 11.68 -37.10 -22.36
N ASP A 385 12.87 -37.69 -22.35
CA ASP A 385 13.19 -38.93 -23.04
C ASP A 385 12.29 -40.10 -22.61
N LEU A 386 11.99 -40.20 -21.32
CA LEU A 386 11.24 -41.32 -20.75
C LEU A 386 9.72 -41.11 -20.71
N THR A 387 9.26 -39.87 -20.51
CA THR A 387 7.84 -39.58 -20.22
C THR A 387 7.14 -38.80 -21.33
N GLN A 388 7.87 -38.26 -22.30
CA GLN A 388 7.38 -37.30 -23.30
C GLN A 388 6.75 -36.03 -22.68
N GLU A 389 6.94 -35.80 -21.37
CA GLU A 389 6.43 -34.63 -20.66
C GLU A 389 7.55 -33.62 -20.39
N LYS A 390 7.38 -32.39 -20.87
CA LYS A 390 8.41 -31.33 -20.76
C LYS A 390 8.57 -30.69 -19.38
N ARG A 391 7.78 -31.04 -18.36
CA ARG A 391 7.56 -30.13 -17.20
C ARG A 391 7.62 -30.74 -15.79
N LYS A 392 8.20 -31.92 -15.58
CA LYS A 392 8.40 -32.44 -14.22
C LYS A 392 9.82 -32.16 -13.73
N SER A 393 9.96 -31.30 -12.73
CA SER A 393 11.20 -31.11 -11.96
C SER A 393 11.06 -31.71 -10.57
N VAL A 394 12.22 -32.01 -9.94
CA VAL A 394 12.29 -32.48 -8.56
C VAL A 394 12.03 -31.32 -7.60
N LEU A 395 11.07 -31.50 -6.70
CA LEU A 395 10.73 -30.51 -5.68
C LEU A 395 11.81 -30.46 -4.61
N SER A 396 11.86 -29.33 -3.88
CA SER A 396 12.77 -29.24 -2.73
C SER A 396 12.19 -30.07 -1.60
N PHE A 397 12.99 -30.97 -1.03
CA PHE A 397 12.60 -31.66 0.18
C PHE A 397 12.95 -30.80 1.40
N CYS A 398 11.95 -30.42 2.19
CA CYS A 398 12.13 -29.71 3.45
C CYS A 398 11.74 -30.62 4.62
N GLN A 399 12.67 -30.95 5.52
CA GLN A 399 12.36 -31.80 6.69
C GLN A 399 11.41 -31.14 7.70
N THR A 400 11.39 -29.80 7.75
CA THR A 400 10.63 -29.03 8.74
C THR A 400 9.21 -28.67 8.29
N ARG A 401 8.90 -28.78 6.98
CA ARG A 401 7.58 -28.48 6.40
C ARG A 401 7.00 -29.70 5.69
N TRP A 402 6.17 -30.45 6.41
CA TRP A 402 5.78 -31.80 5.98
C TRP A 402 4.94 -31.85 4.70
N VAL A 403 4.10 -30.85 4.43
CA VAL A 403 3.34 -30.79 3.15
C VAL A 403 4.32 -30.77 1.97
N GLU A 404 5.40 -29.99 2.07
CA GLU A 404 6.45 -29.97 1.05
C GLU A 404 7.21 -31.31 1.00
N SER A 405 7.39 -32.00 2.14
CA SER A 405 7.99 -33.34 2.19
C SER A 405 7.16 -34.40 1.45
N HIS A 406 5.83 -34.35 1.56
CA HIS A 406 4.92 -35.27 0.86
C HIS A 406 5.03 -35.12 -0.65
N ASP A 407 4.87 -33.88 -1.15
CA ASP A 407 4.93 -33.60 -2.57
C ASP A 407 6.32 -33.95 -3.14
N ALA A 408 7.39 -33.68 -2.38
CA ALA A 408 8.75 -34.03 -2.76
C ALA A 408 8.98 -35.55 -2.85
N LEU A 409 8.46 -36.35 -1.91
CA LEU A 409 8.59 -37.81 -1.96
C LEU A 409 7.79 -38.42 -3.09
N GLN A 410 6.55 -37.98 -3.28
CA GLN A 410 5.72 -38.45 -4.39
C GLN A 410 6.37 -38.10 -5.72
N ARG A 411 6.89 -36.87 -5.88
CA ARG A 411 7.62 -36.47 -7.08
C ARG A 411 8.93 -37.25 -7.25
N PHE A 412 9.64 -37.55 -6.17
CA PHE A 412 10.85 -38.38 -6.22
C PHE A 412 10.52 -39.79 -6.73
N LEU A 413 9.43 -40.37 -6.26
CA LEU A 413 8.95 -41.69 -6.70
C LEU A 413 8.53 -41.67 -8.18
N GLU A 414 7.77 -40.65 -8.60
CA GLU A 414 7.40 -40.44 -10.03
C GLU A 414 8.64 -40.33 -10.93
N LEU A 415 9.69 -39.68 -10.44
CA LEU A 415 10.93 -39.43 -11.18
C LEU A 415 12.02 -40.45 -10.87
N TYR A 416 11.71 -41.55 -10.19
CA TYR A 416 12.72 -42.48 -9.69
C TYR A 416 13.60 -43.03 -10.83
N VAL A 417 12.98 -43.51 -11.92
CA VAL A 417 13.70 -44.04 -13.09
C VAL A 417 14.54 -42.94 -13.79
N PRO A 418 13.99 -41.75 -14.12
CA PRO A 418 14.80 -40.64 -14.63
C PRO A 418 15.97 -40.24 -13.72
N ILE A 419 15.78 -40.25 -12.40
CA ILE A 419 16.83 -39.91 -11.43
C ILE A 419 17.94 -40.95 -11.45
N VAL A 420 17.62 -42.24 -11.52
CA VAL A 420 18.60 -43.32 -11.64
C VAL A 420 19.44 -43.12 -12.92
N GLN A 421 18.80 -42.95 -14.08
CA GLN A 421 19.51 -42.74 -15.34
C GLN A 421 20.36 -41.46 -15.36
N PHE A 422 19.88 -40.40 -14.70
CA PHE A 422 20.63 -39.17 -14.54
C PHE A 422 21.89 -39.37 -13.69
N LEU A 423 21.80 -40.13 -12.59
CA LEU A 423 22.95 -40.41 -11.73
C LEU A 423 23.95 -41.37 -12.42
N GLU A 424 23.47 -42.38 -13.16
CA GLU A 424 24.31 -43.25 -14.01
C GLU A 424 25.10 -42.42 -15.03
N TYR A 425 24.42 -41.51 -15.73
CA TYR A 425 25.08 -40.62 -16.68
C TYR A 425 26.14 -39.73 -16.01
N LEU A 426 25.85 -39.15 -14.84
CA LEU A 426 26.83 -38.32 -14.14
C LEU A 426 27.99 -39.11 -13.55
N GLU A 427 27.80 -40.37 -13.18
CA GLU A 427 28.88 -41.23 -12.73
C GLU A 427 29.93 -41.42 -13.84
N GLU A 428 29.49 -41.63 -15.09
CA GLU A 428 30.35 -41.89 -16.24
C GLU A 428 30.88 -40.62 -16.92
N GLU A 429 30.02 -39.63 -17.12
CA GLU A 429 30.27 -38.50 -18.05
C GLU A 429 30.47 -37.15 -17.35
N ALA A 430 30.43 -37.09 -16.00
CA ALA A 430 30.63 -35.81 -15.32
C ALA A 430 32.09 -35.32 -15.44
N ALA A 431 32.24 -34.05 -15.83
CA ALA A 431 33.55 -33.40 -15.98
C ALA A 431 34.31 -33.23 -14.65
N SER A 432 33.61 -33.23 -13.51
CA SER A 432 34.20 -33.08 -12.18
C SER A 432 34.24 -34.43 -11.46
N TYR A 433 35.41 -34.78 -10.95
CA TYR A 433 35.61 -35.96 -10.10
C TYR A 433 34.66 -35.97 -8.90
N ASP A 434 34.48 -34.82 -8.24
CA ASP A 434 33.60 -34.70 -7.08
C ASP A 434 32.14 -34.98 -7.45
N THR A 435 31.70 -34.51 -8.62
CA THR A 435 30.35 -34.74 -9.14
C THR A 435 30.14 -36.21 -9.48
N SER A 436 31.07 -36.83 -10.20
CA SER A 436 31.02 -38.26 -10.56
C SER A 436 31.01 -39.14 -9.31
N SER A 437 31.93 -38.89 -8.37
CA SER A 437 31.99 -39.64 -7.10
C SER A 437 30.69 -39.49 -6.29
N LYS A 438 30.13 -38.28 -6.22
CA LYS A 438 28.88 -38.05 -5.49
C LYS A 438 27.68 -38.69 -6.18
N ALA A 439 27.63 -38.67 -7.51
CA ALA A 439 26.60 -39.35 -8.28
C ALA A 439 26.64 -40.87 -8.03
N SER A 440 27.82 -41.48 -8.08
CA SER A 440 28.02 -42.91 -7.76
C SER A 440 27.56 -43.26 -6.35
N GLN A 441 27.91 -42.45 -5.34
CA GLN A 441 27.47 -42.66 -3.95
C GLN A 441 25.94 -42.61 -3.81
N LEU A 442 25.30 -41.63 -4.46
CA LEU A 442 23.84 -41.47 -4.42
C LEU A 442 23.15 -42.59 -5.19
N LEU A 443 23.66 -42.98 -6.36
CA LEU A 443 23.14 -44.09 -7.16
C LEU A 443 23.14 -45.38 -6.33
N ASN A 444 24.27 -45.72 -5.73
CA ASN A 444 24.42 -46.87 -4.84
C ASN A 444 23.52 -46.80 -3.60
N ALA A 445 23.14 -45.60 -3.16
CA ALA A 445 22.23 -45.45 -2.02
C ALA A 445 20.76 -45.65 -2.42
N ILE A 446 20.35 -45.13 -3.57
CA ILE A 446 18.95 -45.19 -4.03
C ILE A 446 18.56 -46.52 -4.66
N THR A 447 19.53 -47.30 -5.18
CA THR A 447 19.25 -48.61 -5.80
C THR A 447 19.24 -49.76 -4.79
N LYS A 448 19.57 -49.52 -3.52
CA LYS A 448 19.51 -50.53 -2.47
C LYS A 448 18.08 -51.03 -2.26
N PRO A 449 17.84 -52.35 -2.11
CA PRO A 449 16.51 -52.89 -1.85
C PRO A 449 15.85 -52.25 -0.62
N GLU A 450 16.61 -52.05 0.46
CA GLU A 450 16.13 -51.39 1.67
C GLU A 450 15.63 -49.96 1.40
N PHE A 451 16.30 -49.21 0.52
CA PHE A 451 15.86 -47.87 0.14
C PHE A 451 14.56 -47.92 -0.64
N VAL A 452 14.45 -48.80 -1.64
CA VAL A 452 13.27 -48.92 -2.50
C VAL A 452 12.03 -49.29 -1.67
N VAL A 453 12.18 -50.27 -0.78
CA VAL A 453 11.12 -50.67 0.16
C VAL A 453 10.75 -49.52 1.08
N SER A 454 11.74 -48.84 1.68
CA SER A 454 11.49 -47.70 2.57
C SER A 454 10.79 -46.55 1.85
N LEU A 455 11.15 -46.27 0.60
CA LEU A 455 10.55 -45.21 -0.22
C LEU A 455 9.08 -45.52 -0.50
N GLN A 456 8.76 -46.77 -0.86
CA GLN A 456 7.39 -47.19 -1.12
C GLN A 456 6.52 -47.12 0.14
N ILE A 457 7.04 -47.57 1.29
CA ILE A 457 6.35 -47.46 2.58
C ILE A 457 6.10 -45.99 2.94
N CYS A 458 7.11 -45.12 2.78
CA CYS A 458 6.94 -43.69 3.04
C CYS A 458 5.84 -43.10 2.16
N SER A 459 5.86 -43.40 0.86
CA SER A 459 4.88 -42.91 -0.10
C SER A 459 3.44 -43.31 0.27
N ASP A 460 3.22 -44.59 0.58
CA ASP A 460 1.90 -45.11 0.98
C ASP A 460 1.40 -44.45 2.27
N LEU A 461 2.20 -44.44 3.34
CA LEU A 461 1.80 -43.86 4.62
C LEU A 461 1.57 -42.35 4.54
N PHE A 462 2.40 -41.64 3.77
CA PHE A 462 2.28 -40.20 3.61
C PHE A 462 1.07 -39.82 2.75
N SER A 463 0.70 -40.65 1.78
CA SER A 463 -0.53 -40.43 1.01
C SER A 463 -1.80 -40.39 1.90
N LEU A 464 -1.80 -41.14 3.01
CA LEU A 464 -2.90 -41.13 4.00
C LEU A 464 -2.90 -39.88 4.87
N THR A 465 -1.72 -39.34 5.21
CA THR A 465 -1.60 -38.18 6.10
C THR A 465 -1.69 -36.85 5.38
N LEU A 466 -1.49 -36.81 4.05
CA LEU A 466 -1.56 -35.58 3.26
C LEU A 466 -2.94 -34.90 3.31
N PRO A 467 -4.08 -35.62 3.12
CA PRO A 467 -5.40 -35.01 3.22
C PRO A 467 -5.67 -34.44 4.61
N LEU A 468 -5.26 -35.16 5.67
CA LEU A 468 -5.39 -34.70 7.04
C LEU A 468 -4.56 -33.43 7.26
N CYS A 469 -3.30 -33.40 6.81
CA CYS A 469 -2.44 -32.23 6.95
C CYS A 469 -3.03 -30.98 6.26
N LYS A 470 -3.57 -31.12 5.05
CA LYS A 470 -4.25 -30.03 4.33
C LYS A 470 -5.55 -29.62 5.01
N PHE A 471 -6.29 -30.56 5.60
CA PHE A 471 -7.52 -30.27 6.33
C PHE A 471 -7.26 -29.44 7.59
N LEU A 472 -6.24 -29.81 8.38
CA LEU A 472 -5.86 -29.12 9.63
C LEU A 472 -5.39 -27.67 9.43
N GLN A 473 -5.05 -27.28 8.20
CA GLN A 473 -4.60 -25.93 7.84
C GLN A 473 -5.72 -25.04 7.29
N LYS A 474 -6.96 -25.56 7.19
CA LYS A 474 -8.09 -24.77 6.71
C LYS A 474 -8.54 -23.76 7.77
N ILE A 475 -8.91 -22.57 7.31
CA ILE A 475 -9.46 -21.50 8.16
C ILE A 475 -10.77 -21.97 8.82
N ASP A 476 -11.64 -22.64 8.06
CA ASP A 476 -12.95 -23.13 8.49
C ASP A 476 -12.92 -24.54 9.10
N CYS A 477 -11.75 -25.00 9.57
CA CYS A 477 -11.61 -26.30 10.22
C CYS A 477 -12.53 -26.37 11.45
N ASP A 478 -13.45 -27.33 11.43
CA ASP A 478 -14.31 -27.69 12.57
C ASP A 478 -13.63 -28.76 13.43
N LEU A 479 -13.65 -28.56 14.75
CA LEU A 479 -12.95 -29.43 15.69
C LEU A 479 -13.53 -30.85 15.74
N ALA A 480 -14.84 -31.01 15.55
CA ALA A 480 -15.45 -32.34 15.53
C ALA A 480 -15.06 -33.10 14.26
N GLN A 481 -15.12 -32.44 13.10
CA GLN A 481 -14.62 -32.99 11.84
C GLN A 481 -13.13 -33.33 11.90
N GLU A 482 -12.31 -32.49 12.53
CA GLU A 482 -10.91 -32.76 12.79
C GLU A 482 -10.73 -34.06 13.59
N CYS A 483 -11.44 -34.21 14.70
CA CYS A 483 -11.38 -35.42 15.51
C CYS A 483 -11.77 -36.68 14.72
N ASP A 484 -12.80 -36.58 13.89
CA ASP A 484 -13.26 -37.70 13.07
C ASP A 484 -12.26 -38.05 11.95
N HIS A 485 -11.68 -37.05 11.29
CA HIS A 485 -10.62 -37.28 10.29
C HIS A 485 -9.38 -37.92 10.92
N VAL A 486 -8.97 -37.47 12.11
CA VAL A 486 -7.85 -38.08 12.84
C VAL A 486 -8.16 -39.53 13.18
N LYS A 487 -9.35 -39.83 13.70
CA LYS A 487 -9.77 -41.22 14.00
C LYS A 487 -9.76 -42.09 12.75
N ASN A 488 -10.33 -41.61 11.64
CA ASN A 488 -10.33 -42.36 10.38
C ASN A 488 -8.92 -42.72 9.92
N VAL A 489 -7.97 -41.77 10.00
CA VAL A 489 -6.56 -42.04 9.66
C VAL A 489 -5.94 -43.07 10.61
N ILE A 490 -6.22 -42.97 11.92
CA ILE A 490 -5.75 -43.96 12.91
C ILE A 490 -6.33 -45.35 12.63
N ASP A 491 -7.61 -45.45 12.27
CA ASP A 491 -8.27 -46.72 11.97
C ASP A 491 -7.70 -47.38 10.71
N VAL A 492 -7.45 -46.59 9.66
CA VAL A 492 -6.79 -47.08 8.43
C VAL A 492 -5.36 -47.55 8.74
N LEU A 493 -4.59 -46.78 9.50
CA LEU A 493 -3.23 -47.18 9.90
C LEU A 493 -3.23 -48.44 10.78
N SER A 494 -4.21 -48.57 11.68
CA SER A 494 -4.36 -49.74 12.55
C SER A 494 -4.73 -50.99 11.75
N THR A 495 -5.60 -50.83 10.75
CA THR A 495 -5.99 -51.91 9.82
C THR A 495 -4.78 -52.36 9.01
N LYS A 496 -4.05 -51.42 8.37
CA LYS A 496 -2.80 -51.73 7.65
C LYS A 496 -1.76 -52.42 8.51
N ARG A 497 -1.65 -52.02 9.78
CA ARG A 497 -0.74 -52.68 10.73
C ARG A 497 -1.17 -54.11 11.02
N ALA A 498 -2.47 -54.37 11.14
CA ALA A 498 -3.00 -55.72 11.38
C ALA A 498 -2.87 -56.63 10.15
N SER A 499 -2.97 -56.07 8.93
CA SER A 499 -2.82 -56.81 7.66
C SER A 499 -1.38 -56.82 7.11
N ALA A 500 -0.41 -56.23 7.83
CA ALA A 500 0.95 -56.04 7.32
C ALA A 500 1.63 -57.36 6.91
N GLU A 501 1.46 -58.44 7.68
CA GLU A 501 2.06 -59.75 7.34
C GLU A 501 1.44 -60.39 6.10
N THR A 502 0.16 -60.10 5.81
CA THR A 502 -0.56 -60.63 4.65
C THR A 502 -0.41 -59.79 3.39
N GLU A 503 -0.18 -58.47 3.53
CA GLU A 503 -0.03 -57.54 2.40
C GLU A 503 1.43 -57.36 1.96
N PHE A 504 2.39 -57.62 2.86
CA PHE A 504 3.81 -57.42 2.60
C PHE A 504 4.54 -58.69 2.12
N ASN A 505 4.01 -59.88 2.44
CA ASN A 505 4.43 -61.15 1.85
C ASN A 505 3.72 -61.39 0.52
#